data_AF-A0A3D2MLG6-F1
#
_entry.id   AF-A0A3D2MLG6-F1
#
_cell.length_a   1.000
_cell.length_b   1.000
_cell.length_c   1.000
_cell.angle_alpha   90.00
_cell.angle_beta   90.00
_cell.angle_gamma   90.00
#
_symmetry.space_group_name_H-M   'P 1'
#
loop_
_entity.id
_entity.type
_entity.pdbx_description
1 polymer ?
#
loop_
_entity_poly.entity_id
_entity_poly.type
_entity_poly.pdbx_seq_one_letter_code
_entity_poly.pdbx_strand_id
1 'polypeptide(L)' 'EITVEHIVTGHRIQPEAVARAIELSEERYCGAGAMLGKVAHLTHTYHIVEAAETMAFATPLA' A
#
# COMPACT_ATOMS: atom_id res chain seq x y z
N GLU A 1 5.83 12.22 16.50
CA GLU A 1 5.76 10.89 15.87
C GLU A 1 4.65 10.92 14.84
N ILE A 2 4.88 10.34 13.66
CA ILE A 2 3.94 10.34 12.53
C ILE A 2 3.74 8.88 12.12
N THR A 3 2.49 8.44 12.05
CA THR A 3 2.15 7.08 11.60
C THR A 3 1.45 7.15 10.25
N VAL A 4 1.93 6.36 9.30
CA VAL A 4 1.39 6.26 7.94
C VAL A 4 0.76 4.88 7.79
N GLU A 5 -0.56 4.86 7.62
CA GLU A 5 -1.32 3.64 7.43
C GLU A 5 -1.63 3.43 5.94
N HIS A 6 -1.20 2.29 5.40
CA HIS A 6 -1.40 1.90 4.02
C HIS A 6 -2.55 0.88 3.93
N ILE A 7 -3.71 1.32 3.43
CA ILE A 7 -4.84 0.42 3.17
C ILE A 7 -4.79 -0.01 1.70
N VAL A 8 -4.35 -1.24 1.46
CA VAL A 8 -4.18 -1.79 0.11
C VAL A 8 -5.35 -2.71 -0.20
N THR A 9 -6.13 -2.37 -1.22
CA THR A 9 -7.29 -3.15 -1.64
C THR A 9 -7.06 -3.78 -3.01
N GLY A 10 -7.38 -5.06 -3.17
CA GLY A 10 -7.24 -5.76 -4.45
C GLY A 10 -7.44 -7.27 -4.34
N HIS A 11 -7.18 -7.99 -5.42
CA HIS A 11 -7.44 -9.42 -5.52
C HIS A 11 -6.15 -10.24 -5.34
N ARG A 12 -6.17 -11.22 -4.43
CA ARG A 12 -5.06 -12.14 -4.15
C ARG A 12 -3.74 -11.41 -3.95
N ILE A 13 -3.76 -10.32 -3.18
CA ILE A 13 -2.55 -9.53 -2.91
C ILE A 13 -1.64 -10.34 -1.98
N GLN A 14 -0.38 -10.48 -2.39
CA GLN A 14 0.64 -11.11 -1.56
C GLN A 14 1.18 -10.11 -0.52
N PRO A 15 1.15 -10.43 0.79
CA PRO A 15 1.63 -9.52 1.83
C PRO A 15 3.10 -9.11 1.68
N GLU A 16 3.94 -10.03 1.22
CA GLU A 16 5.37 -9.77 0.99
C GLU A 16 5.59 -8.70 -0.08
N ALA A 17 4.77 -8.69 -1.13
CA ALA A 17 4.85 -7.69 -2.19
C ALA A 17 4.50 -6.29 -1.67
N VAL A 18 3.51 -6.20 -0.77
CA VAL A 18 3.11 -4.93 -0.12
C VAL A 18 4.20 -4.44 0.81
N ALA A 19 4.73 -5.32 1.68
CA ALA A 19 5.82 -4.97 2.59
C ALA A 19 7.04 -4.44 1.83
N ARG A 20 7.44 -5.13 0.75
CA ARG A 20 8.56 -4.70 -0.09
C ARG A 20 8.31 -3.37 -0.80
N ALA A 21 7.08 -3.12 -1.26
CA ALA A 21 6.73 -1.87 -1.91
C ALA A 21 6.81 -0.69 -0.93
N ILE A 22 6.38 -0.89 0.33
CA ILE A 22 6.46 0.12 1.39
C ILE A 22 7.92 0.40 1.75
N GLU A 23 8.74 -0.64 1.94
CA GLU A 23 10.18 -0.51 2.20
C GLU A 23 10.87 0.30 1.09
N LEU A 24 10.60 -0.01 -0.18
CA LEU A 24 11.15 0.74 -1.30
C LEU A 24 10.67 2.20 -1.30
N SER A 25 9.42 2.46 -0.92
CA SER A 25 8.89 3.80 -0.79
C SER A 25 9.68 4.58 0.26
N GLU A 26 9.89 4.01 1.45
CA GLU A 26 10.65 4.64 2.53
C GLU A 26 12.12 4.90 2.16
N GLU A 27 12.78 3.95 1.52
CA GLU A 27 14.21 4.05 1.22
C GLU A 27 14.53 4.90 -0.01
N ARG A 28 13.67 4.86 -1.04
CA ARG A 28 14.04 5.35 -2.38
C ARG A 28 13.08 6.32 -3.03
N TYR A 29 11.78 6.24 -2.75
CA TYR A 29 10.78 6.95 -3.57
C TYR A 29 9.98 8.01 -2.81
N CYS A 30 9.88 7.95 -1.49
CA CYS A 30 9.09 8.87 -0.67
C CYS A 30 9.91 10.12 -0.32
N GLY A 31 10.01 11.05 -1.27
CA GLY A 31 10.67 12.35 -1.04
C GLY A 31 10.10 13.12 0.16
N ALA A 32 8.79 13.01 0.42
CA ALA A 32 8.16 13.58 1.60
C ALA A 32 8.58 12.89 2.91
N GLY A 33 8.66 11.56 2.91
CA GLY A 33 9.15 10.77 4.04
C GLY A 33 10.60 11.10 4.38
N ALA A 34 11.45 11.31 3.38
CA ALA A 34 12.85 11.71 3.59
C ALA A 34 13.00 13.10 4.24
N MET A 35 12.09 14.04 3.97
CA MET A 35 12.07 15.36 4.63
C MET A 35 11.50 15.26 6.04
N LEU A 36 10.36 14.57 6.20
CA LEU A 36 9.65 14.45 7.46
C LEU A 36 10.41 13.59 8.48
N GLY A 37 11.14 12.57 8.03
CA GLY A 37 11.97 11.69 8.87
C GLY A 37 13.11 12.42 9.60
N LYS A 38 13.48 13.63 9.14
CA LYS A 38 14.46 14.49 9.83
C LYS A 38 13.87 15.26 11.02
N VAL A 39 12.55 15.40 11.06
CA VAL A 39 11.84 16.23 12.07
C VAL A 39 10.92 15.43 12.97
N ALA A 40 10.50 14.23 12.55
CA ALA A 40 9.69 13.32 13.35
C ALA A 40 10.02 11.86 13.02
N HIS A 41 9.83 10.97 13.98
CA HIS A 41 9.86 9.53 13.73
C HIS A 41 8.65 9.14 12.87
N LEU A 42 8.90 8.44 11.75
CA LEU A 42 7.88 7.88 10.88
C LEU A 42 7.74 6.39 11.13
N THR A 43 6.50 5.95 11.34
CA THR A 43 6.13 4.54 11.48
C THR A 43 5.14 4.19 10.37
N HIS A 44 5.37 3.10 9.64
CA HIS A 44 4.48 2.66 8.57
C HIS A 44 3.76 1.37 8.96
N THR A 45 2.44 1.32 8.78
CA THR A 45 1.61 0.13 8.98
C THR A 45 0.81 -0.14 7.72
N TYR A 46 0.43 -1.40 7.48
CA TYR A 46 -0.38 -1.73 6.32
C TYR A 46 -1.46 -2.75 6.62
N HIS A 47 -2.57 -2.60 5.91
CA HIS A 47 -3.71 -3.49 5.94
C HIS A 47 -4.06 -3.89 4.51
N ILE A 48 -4.22 -5.19 4.29
CA ILE A 48 -4.64 -5.72 3.00
C ILE A 48 -6.12 -6.08 3.11
N VAL A 49 -6.92 -5.45 2.25
CA VAL A 49 -8.35 -5.69 2.14
C VAL A 49 -8.60 -6.43 0.83
N GLU A 50 -9.13 -7.64 0.91
CA GLU A 50 -9.50 -8.37 -0.29
C GLU A 50 -10.65 -7.62 -0.97
N ALA A 51 -10.48 -7.27 -2.25
CA ALA A 51 -11.52 -6.63 -3.02
C ALA A 51 -12.69 -7.62 -3.19
N ALA A 52 -13.89 -7.18 -2.84
CA ALA A 52 -15.10 -7.96 -3.08
C ALA A 52 -15.14 -8.36 -4.55
N GLU A 53 -15.22 -9.66 -4.80
CA GLU A 53 -15.20 -10.25 -6.12
C GLU A 53 -16.45 -9.79 -6.89
N THR A 54 -16.36 -8.62 -7.50
CA THR A 54 -17.30 -8.24 -8.54
C THR A 54 -16.82 -8.97 -9.79
N MET A 55 -17.23 -10.23 -9.90
CA MET A 55 -17.47 -10.86 -11.19
C MET A 55 -18.45 -9.99 -11.98
N ALA A 56 -17.96 -8.93 -12.65
CA ALA A 56 -18.78 -8.13 -13.57
C ALA A 56 -17.95 -7.51 -14.72
N PHE A 57 -16.97 -8.26 -15.24
CA PHE A 57 -16.63 -8.14 -16.65
C PHE A 57 -16.74 -9.50 -17.36
N ALA A 58 -17.77 -10.27 -17.02
CA ALA A 58 -18.42 -11.11 -18.01
C ALA A 58 -19.36 -10.18 -18.77
N THR A 59 -18.86 -9.49 -19.79
CA THR A 59 -19.75 -8.90 -20.79
C THR A 59 -20.42 -10.09 -21.49
N PRO A 60 -21.75 -10.28 -21.40
CA PRO A 60 -22.42 -11.08 -22.40
C PRO A 60 -22.56 -10.15 -23.60
N LEU A 61 -21.49 -9.98 -24.39
CA LEU A 61 -21.64 -9.36 -25.69
C LEU A 61 -21.92 -10.47 -26.69
N ALA A 62 -23.19 -10.49 -27.08
CA ALA A 62 -23.74 -11.17 -28.25
C ALA A 62 -22.91 -10.93 -29.51
#